data_AF-D7BJ42-F1
#
_entry.id   AF-D7BJ42-F1
#
_cell.length_a   1.000
_cell.length_b   1.000
_cell.length_c   1.000
_cell.angle_alpha   90.00
_cell.angle_beta   90.00
_cell.angle_gamma   90.00
#
_symmetry.space_group_name_H-M   'P 1'
#
loop_
_entity.id
_entity.type
_entity.pdbx_description
1 polymer ?
#
loop_
_entity_poly.entity_id
_entity_poly.type
_entity_poly.pdbx_seq_one_letter_code
_entity_poly.pdbx_strand_id
1 'polypeptide(L)'
;MGKIALEDAQISLAALVEARRISVAAGLLETLLHQAPTHQDADRVVSLFALLPPSWLCQEPSLQQLYALALCRSRKPGLLLAYLDTLAPPLAPGLETYRAWALLREGRYEEAYQRLEAIQDPTLADPGVYWRTRAEVLFRLGREGWQEAFRRARGYLSGAALGRSLVDEGGLLYLSGQRSAARVTWAEALAYLEEDPYYLAWARHSLGISLLKDRPEEAEQHLLEAARLSRKAVAREFQARALCGLGAVRRSLREWDRALSCYQQATRAACERDDQQEAWWGYAHTLRLLGRVEEALAYLLRALALDLAPEVSWLNADIAAARLMLGDRAGAQESLSRATRLRERGQIVRAVVQAALHQQQGVLEEARKLLSTLDPANLWVQEEVHCFPQLKGYLSLANAQPQPRHCVEVNPYGSLEVRVNGRPVPISPTGKPGELLVFLLENGKSASVEHLLDQLYGASSAHLSRSRKALWANAEKLRQALGWKNSLRISHGIYQLDPAAEWIYRDQPSSCDEEFMVGHYSNWIQERRGLALWVV
;
A
#
# COMPACT_ATOMS: atom_id res chain seq x y z
N MET A 1 -18.04 18.73 -24.63
CA MET A 1 -19.00 19.22 -23.61
C MET A 1 -18.23 19.43 -22.31
N GLY A 2 -18.50 20.52 -21.59
CA GLY A 2 -17.84 20.80 -20.31
C GLY A 2 -18.21 19.79 -19.22
N LYS A 3 -17.39 19.70 -18.18
CA LYS A 3 -17.67 18.88 -16.98
C LYS A 3 -18.87 19.47 -16.25
N ILE A 4 -19.89 18.66 -15.99
CA ILE A 4 -21.11 19.09 -15.29
C ILE A 4 -20.81 19.06 -13.78
N ALA A 5 -21.06 20.16 -13.08
CA ALA A 5 -20.93 20.18 -11.62
C ALA A 5 -22.05 19.35 -10.98
N LEU A 6 -21.73 18.63 -9.91
CA LEU A 6 -22.70 17.75 -9.25
C LEU A 6 -23.89 18.52 -8.66
N GLU A 7 -23.64 19.75 -8.18
CA GLU A 7 -24.66 20.65 -7.64
C GLU A 7 -25.65 21.09 -8.74
N ASP A 8 -25.14 21.50 -9.90
CA ASP A 8 -25.96 21.84 -11.07
C ASP A 8 -26.76 20.63 -11.56
N ALA A 9 -26.14 19.45 -11.55
CA ALA A 9 -26.80 18.20 -11.88
C ALA A 9 -27.93 17.85 -10.91
N GLN A 10 -27.74 18.07 -9.61
CA GLN A 10 -28.75 17.83 -8.58
C GLN A 10 -29.97 18.74 -8.79
N ILE A 11 -29.76 20.05 -9.01
CA ILE A 11 -30.84 21.01 -9.29
C ILE A 11 -31.57 20.63 -10.58
N SER A 12 -30.82 20.35 -11.64
CA SER A 12 -31.38 19.95 -12.93
C SER A 12 -32.19 18.66 -12.81
N LEU A 13 -31.68 17.66 -12.09
CA LEU A 13 -32.36 16.38 -11.92
C LEU A 13 -33.66 16.53 -11.12
N ALA A 14 -33.66 17.32 -10.06
CA ALA A 14 -34.89 17.62 -9.30
C ALA A 14 -35.97 18.26 -10.18
N ALA A 15 -35.60 19.26 -10.98
CA ALA A 15 -36.52 19.89 -11.93
C ALA A 15 -37.04 18.91 -12.99
N LEU A 16 -36.20 17.99 -13.48
CA LEU A 16 -36.60 16.95 -14.44
C LEU A 16 -37.55 15.92 -13.82
N VAL A 17 -37.38 15.61 -12.53
CA VAL A 17 -38.29 14.73 -11.78
C VAL A 17 -39.66 15.38 -11.63
N GLU A 18 -39.72 16.65 -11.22
CA GLU A 18 -40.96 17.42 -11.12
C GLU A 18 -41.69 17.50 -12.47
N ALA A 19 -40.94 17.76 -13.55
CA ALA A 19 -41.47 17.82 -14.91
C ALA A 19 -41.73 16.43 -15.55
N ARG A 20 -41.47 15.33 -14.83
CA ARG A 20 -41.59 13.93 -15.30
C ARG A 20 -40.86 13.63 -16.61
N ARG A 21 -39.67 14.22 -16.81
CA ARG A 21 -38.84 14.08 -18.03
C ARG A 21 -37.81 12.94 -17.88
N ILE A 22 -38.31 11.70 -17.84
CA ILE A 22 -37.51 10.48 -17.54
C ILE A 22 -36.31 10.32 -18.49
N SER A 23 -36.51 10.44 -19.81
CA SER A 23 -35.44 10.23 -20.79
C SER A 23 -34.30 11.24 -20.68
N VAL A 24 -34.63 12.50 -20.34
CA VAL A 24 -33.64 13.57 -20.14
C VAL A 24 -32.89 13.35 -18.83
N ALA A 25 -33.58 12.93 -17.77
CA ALA A 25 -32.97 12.56 -16.50
C ALA A 25 -31.97 11.39 -16.67
N ALA A 26 -32.36 10.36 -17.43
CA ALA A 26 -31.48 9.24 -17.75
C ALA A 26 -30.24 9.69 -18.53
N GLY A 27 -30.39 10.52 -19.56
CA GLY A 27 -29.25 11.03 -20.34
C GLY A 27 -28.29 11.91 -19.53
N LEU A 28 -28.81 12.70 -18.57
CA LEU A 28 -27.98 13.45 -17.63
C LEU A 28 -27.15 12.52 -16.73
N LEU A 29 -27.78 11.51 -16.13
CA LEU A 29 -27.10 10.54 -15.26
C LEU A 29 -26.06 9.72 -16.03
N GLU A 30 -26.38 9.30 -17.25
CA GLU A 30 -25.45 8.61 -18.15
C GLU A 30 -24.21 9.48 -18.45
N THR A 31 -24.43 10.75 -18.78
CA THR A 31 -23.33 11.71 -19.03
C THR A 31 -22.44 11.87 -17.80
N LEU A 32 -23.03 11.98 -16.61
CA LEU A 32 -22.29 12.09 -15.35
C LEU A 32 -21.47 10.83 -15.05
N LEU A 33 -22.03 9.64 -15.28
CA LEU A 33 -21.30 8.38 -15.15
C LEU A 33 -20.13 8.29 -16.15
N HIS A 34 -20.30 8.77 -17.39
CA HIS A 34 -19.20 8.85 -18.34
C HIS A 34 -18.09 9.81 -17.86
N GLN A 35 -18.45 10.90 -17.19
CA GLN A 35 -17.52 11.88 -16.61
C GLN A 35 -16.92 11.48 -15.26
N ALA A 36 -17.25 10.29 -14.73
CA ALA A 36 -16.85 9.82 -13.40
C ALA A 36 -15.69 8.79 -13.48
N PRO A 37 -14.41 9.20 -13.60
CA PRO A 37 -13.30 8.27 -13.84
C PRO A 37 -13.06 7.30 -12.67
N THR A 38 -13.34 7.74 -11.43
CA THR A 38 -13.08 6.97 -10.21
C THR A 38 -14.34 6.35 -9.61
N HIS A 39 -14.15 5.39 -8.70
CA HIS A 39 -15.26 4.78 -7.95
C HIS A 39 -15.97 5.79 -7.02
N GLN A 40 -15.25 6.78 -6.47
CA GLN A 40 -15.84 7.83 -5.64
C GLN A 40 -16.66 8.82 -6.46
N ASP A 41 -16.21 9.12 -7.69
CA ASP A 41 -17.03 9.93 -8.61
C ASP A 41 -18.31 9.18 -8.98
N ALA A 42 -18.22 7.87 -9.24
CA ALA A 42 -19.41 7.05 -9.48
C ALA A 42 -20.33 7.02 -8.25
N ASP A 43 -19.77 6.96 -7.03
CA ASP A 43 -20.54 7.00 -5.79
C ASP A 43 -21.29 8.33 -5.59
N ARG A 44 -20.68 9.44 -5.99
CA ARG A 44 -21.34 10.76 -6.02
C ARG A 44 -22.48 10.80 -7.03
N VAL A 45 -22.41 10.06 -8.13
CA VAL A 45 -23.55 9.93 -9.05
C VAL A 45 -24.63 9.03 -8.46
N VAL A 46 -24.26 7.96 -7.73
CA VAL A 46 -25.21 7.09 -7.01
C VAL A 46 -26.09 7.88 -6.04
N SER A 47 -25.57 8.91 -5.36
CA SER A 47 -26.38 9.72 -4.45
C SER A 47 -27.50 10.50 -5.16
N LEU A 48 -27.34 10.83 -6.45
CA LEU A 48 -28.37 11.50 -7.24
C LEU A 48 -29.56 10.60 -7.55
N PHE A 49 -29.37 9.28 -7.58
CA PHE A 49 -30.47 8.33 -7.80
C PHE A 49 -31.50 8.36 -6.67
N ALA A 50 -31.13 8.83 -5.46
CA ALA A 50 -32.07 9.01 -4.36
C ALA A 50 -33.11 10.12 -4.61
N LEU A 51 -32.87 11.00 -5.59
CA LEU A 51 -33.82 12.03 -6.02
C LEU A 51 -34.89 11.48 -6.97
N LEU A 52 -34.67 10.29 -7.53
CA LEU A 52 -35.61 9.66 -8.45
C LEU A 52 -36.72 8.94 -7.66
N PRO A 53 -37.98 8.99 -8.13
CA PRO A 53 -39.04 8.18 -7.56
C PRO A 53 -38.68 6.69 -7.59
N PRO A 54 -38.93 5.91 -6.52
CA PRO A 54 -38.65 4.47 -6.52
C PRO A 54 -39.35 3.71 -7.65
N SER A 55 -40.53 4.18 -8.08
CA SER A 55 -41.26 3.62 -9.21
C SER A 55 -40.48 3.73 -10.52
N TRP A 56 -39.73 4.81 -10.76
CA TRP A 56 -38.92 4.97 -11.96
C TRP A 56 -37.80 3.93 -11.99
N LEU A 57 -37.12 3.74 -10.87
CA LEU A 57 -36.06 2.73 -10.77
C LEU A 57 -36.60 1.31 -10.91
N CYS A 58 -37.85 1.05 -10.55
CA CYS A 58 -38.45 -0.27 -10.70
C CYS A 58 -39.08 -0.52 -12.07
N GLN A 59 -39.53 0.51 -12.79
CA GLN A 59 -40.34 0.36 -14.00
C GLN A 59 -39.60 0.73 -15.29
N GLU A 60 -38.60 1.61 -15.23
CA GLU A 60 -37.93 2.15 -16.41
C GLU A 60 -36.61 1.40 -16.70
N PRO A 61 -36.50 0.61 -17.78
CA PRO A 61 -35.33 -0.24 -18.03
C PRO A 61 -34.01 0.51 -18.18
N SER A 62 -34.04 1.71 -18.78
CA SER A 62 -32.84 2.54 -18.95
C SER A 62 -32.27 3.01 -17.61
N LEU A 63 -33.14 3.43 -16.68
CA LEU A 63 -32.74 3.83 -15.34
C LEU A 63 -32.32 2.62 -14.50
N GLN A 64 -32.94 1.46 -14.70
CA GLN A 64 -32.52 0.23 -14.05
C GLN A 64 -31.06 -0.11 -14.38
N GLN A 65 -30.74 -0.11 -15.67
CA GLN A 65 -29.40 -0.41 -16.18
C GLN A 65 -28.37 0.63 -15.68
N LEU A 66 -28.70 1.92 -15.74
CA LEU A 66 -27.81 2.99 -15.28
C LEU A 66 -27.55 2.92 -13.78
N TYR A 67 -28.58 2.63 -12.97
CA TYR A 67 -28.40 2.51 -11.52
C TYR A 67 -27.54 1.30 -11.15
N ALA A 68 -27.78 0.16 -11.80
CA ALA A 68 -26.96 -1.04 -11.61
C ALA A 68 -25.50 -0.82 -11.99
N LEU A 69 -25.24 -0.15 -13.12
CA LEU A 69 -23.89 0.26 -13.55
C LEU A 69 -23.25 1.21 -12.53
N ALA A 70 -23.98 2.19 -12.01
CA ALA A 70 -23.50 3.14 -11.01
C ALA A 70 -23.09 2.43 -9.71
N LEU A 71 -23.90 1.49 -9.22
CA LEU A 71 -23.61 0.67 -8.04
C LEU A 71 -22.41 -0.27 -8.27
N CYS A 72 -22.29 -0.85 -9.46
CA CYS A 72 -21.14 -1.65 -9.86
C CYS A 72 -19.85 -0.81 -9.85
N ARG A 73 -19.85 0.37 -10.46
CA ARG A 73 -18.68 1.26 -10.55
C ARG A 73 -18.30 1.90 -9.22
N SER A 74 -19.27 2.14 -8.34
CA SER A 74 -19.04 2.62 -6.96
C SER A 74 -18.66 1.51 -5.98
N ARG A 75 -18.55 0.25 -6.44
CA ARG A 75 -18.15 -0.91 -5.65
C ARG A 75 -19.11 -1.25 -4.50
N LYS A 76 -20.41 -1.19 -4.77
CA LYS A 76 -21.48 -1.45 -3.79
C LYS A 76 -22.22 -2.77 -4.09
N PRO A 77 -21.56 -3.95 -4.00
CA PRO A 77 -22.16 -5.22 -4.40
C PRO A 77 -23.41 -5.59 -3.59
N GLY A 78 -23.38 -5.41 -2.26
CA GLY A 78 -24.56 -5.68 -1.41
C GLY A 78 -25.78 -4.81 -1.76
N LEU A 79 -25.58 -3.51 -1.99
CA LEU A 79 -26.68 -2.61 -2.40
C LEU A 79 -27.18 -2.94 -3.81
N LEU A 80 -26.29 -3.33 -4.71
CA LEU A 80 -26.65 -3.79 -6.05
C LEU A 80 -27.51 -5.05 -6.00
N LEU A 81 -27.15 -6.06 -5.19
CA LEU A 81 -27.97 -7.25 -5.02
C LEU A 81 -29.34 -6.92 -4.42
N ALA A 82 -29.37 -6.12 -3.34
CA ALA A 82 -30.62 -5.71 -2.70
C ALA A 82 -31.54 -4.96 -3.67
N TYR A 83 -30.98 -4.09 -4.53
CA TYR A 83 -31.72 -3.40 -5.57
C TYR A 83 -32.25 -4.38 -6.64
N LEU A 84 -31.41 -5.28 -7.15
CA LEU A 84 -31.83 -6.23 -8.19
C LEU A 84 -32.89 -7.22 -7.69
N ASP A 85 -32.93 -7.51 -6.40
CA ASP A 85 -33.95 -8.35 -5.77
C ASP A 85 -35.33 -7.66 -5.66
N THR A 86 -35.43 -6.34 -5.84
CA THR A 86 -36.72 -5.63 -5.91
C THR A 86 -37.36 -5.66 -7.30
N LEU A 87 -36.59 -6.04 -8.33
CA LEU A 87 -37.05 -6.06 -9.71
C LEU A 87 -37.75 -7.38 -10.06
N ALA A 88 -38.78 -7.31 -10.90
CA ALA A 88 -39.51 -8.49 -11.35
C ALA A 88 -38.69 -9.29 -12.37
N PRO A 89 -38.57 -10.63 -12.23
CA PRO A 89 -37.93 -11.48 -13.23
C PRO A 89 -38.83 -11.65 -14.49
N PRO A 90 -38.25 -11.95 -15.67
CA PRO A 90 -36.83 -12.11 -15.94
C PRO A 90 -36.09 -10.77 -16.03
N LEU A 91 -34.88 -10.71 -15.46
CA LEU A 91 -34.04 -9.51 -15.55
C LEU A 91 -33.40 -9.41 -16.94
N ALA A 92 -33.18 -8.17 -17.39
CA ALA A 92 -32.45 -7.92 -18.63
C ALA A 92 -31.02 -8.48 -18.55
N PRO A 93 -30.43 -8.96 -19.66
CA PRO A 93 -29.08 -9.55 -19.67
C PRO A 93 -28.00 -8.69 -19.00
N GLY A 94 -28.01 -7.37 -19.24
CA GLY A 94 -27.06 -6.44 -18.61
C GLY A 94 -27.18 -6.37 -17.08
N LEU A 95 -28.38 -6.48 -16.53
CA LEU A 95 -28.61 -6.53 -15.09
C LEU A 95 -28.11 -7.85 -14.49
N GLU A 96 -28.27 -8.97 -15.20
CA GLU A 96 -27.70 -10.27 -14.78
C GLU A 96 -26.17 -10.27 -14.80
N THR A 97 -25.54 -9.57 -15.76
CA THR A 97 -24.07 -9.34 -15.73
C THR A 97 -23.65 -8.62 -14.44
N TYR A 98 -24.35 -7.53 -14.06
CA TYR A 98 -24.05 -6.80 -12.83
C TYR A 98 -24.39 -7.61 -11.57
N ARG A 99 -25.44 -8.44 -11.61
CA ARG A 99 -25.77 -9.40 -10.55
C ARG A 99 -24.63 -10.38 -10.32
N ALA A 100 -24.12 -10.98 -11.40
CA ALA A 100 -22.99 -11.90 -11.34
C ALA A 100 -21.72 -11.24 -10.80
N TRP A 101 -21.44 -9.99 -11.22
CA TRP A 101 -20.34 -9.21 -10.68
C TRP A 101 -20.49 -9.01 -9.16
N ALA A 102 -21.68 -8.67 -8.69
CA ALA A 102 -21.92 -8.47 -7.26
C ALA A 102 -21.80 -9.77 -6.47
N LEU A 103 -22.37 -10.88 -6.97
CA LEU A 103 -22.24 -12.21 -6.37
C LEU A 103 -20.77 -12.64 -6.26
N LEU A 104 -19.96 -12.39 -7.28
CA LEU A 104 -18.52 -12.65 -7.26
C LEU A 104 -17.82 -11.87 -6.13
N ARG A 105 -18.14 -10.57 -5.95
CA ARG A 105 -17.55 -9.74 -4.89
C ARG A 105 -17.99 -10.19 -3.48
N GLU A 106 -19.18 -10.76 -3.34
CA GLU A 106 -19.68 -11.38 -2.10
C GLU A 106 -19.21 -12.83 -1.89
N GLY A 107 -18.36 -13.38 -2.77
CA GLY A 107 -17.82 -14.73 -2.63
C GLY A 107 -18.74 -15.86 -3.11
N ARG A 108 -19.90 -15.55 -3.70
CA ARG A 108 -20.89 -16.53 -4.21
C ARG A 108 -20.56 -16.95 -5.64
N TYR A 109 -19.42 -17.62 -5.81
CA TYR A 109 -18.82 -17.88 -7.13
C TYR A 109 -19.65 -18.80 -8.03
N GLU A 110 -20.22 -19.88 -7.48
CA GLU A 110 -21.00 -20.84 -8.28
C GLU A 110 -22.32 -20.22 -8.77
N GLU A 111 -22.98 -19.42 -7.93
CA GLU A 111 -24.17 -18.68 -8.34
C GLU A 111 -23.84 -17.63 -9.39
N ALA A 112 -22.75 -16.87 -9.22
CA ALA A 112 -22.28 -15.92 -10.23
C ALA A 112 -22.05 -16.60 -11.58
N TYR A 113 -21.44 -17.79 -11.57
CA TYR A 113 -21.23 -18.59 -12.78
C TYR A 113 -22.53 -18.96 -13.46
N GLN A 114 -23.50 -19.51 -12.71
CA GLN A 114 -24.80 -19.91 -13.24
C GLN A 114 -25.55 -18.74 -13.88
N ARG A 115 -25.48 -17.55 -13.28
CA ARG A 115 -26.08 -16.33 -13.86
C ARG A 115 -25.44 -15.94 -15.18
N LEU A 116 -24.11 -16.03 -15.29
CA LEU A 116 -23.39 -15.69 -16.53
C LEU A 116 -23.65 -16.71 -17.66
N GLU A 117 -23.79 -17.99 -17.35
CA GLU A 117 -24.07 -19.02 -18.36
C GLU A 117 -25.53 -18.99 -18.84
N ALA A 118 -26.45 -18.43 -18.04
CA ALA A 118 -27.84 -18.23 -18.45
C ALA A 118 -28.02 -17.11 -19.48
N ILE A 119 -27.02 -16.23 -19.65
CA ILE A 119 -27.06 -15.14 -20.63
C ILE A 119 -26.81 -15.69 -22.03
N GLN A 120 -27.83 -15.66 -22.89
CA GLN A 120 -27.79 -16.21 -24.25
C GLN A 120 -26.89 -15.41 -25.21
N ASP A 121 -26.91 -14.08 -25.11
CA ASP A 121 -26.05 -13.20 -25.90
C ASP A 121 -25.32 -12.18 -25.00
N PRO A 122 -24.02 -12.37 -24.75
CA PRO A 122 -23.24 -11.46 -23.92
C PRO A 122 -23.01 -10.10 -24.59
N THR A 123 -23.19 -9.98 -25.92
CA THR A 123 -22.97 -8.70 -26.63
C THR A 123 -24.00 -7.64 -26.23
N LEU A 124 -25.17 -8.06 -25.75
CA LEU A 124 -26.25 -7.21 -25.28
C LEU A 124 -26.12 -6.82 -23.79
N ALA A 125 -25.10 -7.33 -23.09
CA ALA A 125 -25.04 -7.38 -21.62
C ALA A 125 -23.74 -6.79 -21.03
N ASP A 126 -23.29 -5.63 -21.52
CA ASP A 126 -22.00 -5.03 -21.16
C ASP A 126 -20.83 -6.04 -21.31
N PRO A 127 -20.39 -6.31 -22.56
CA PRO A 127 -19.59 -7.50 -22.86
C PRO A 127 -18.23 -7.50 -22.16
N GLY A 128 -17.66 -6.31 -21.94
CA GLY A 128 -16.41 -6.15 -21.22
C GLY A 128 -16.53 -6.57 -19.75
N VAL A 129 -17.59 -6.11 -19.06
CA VAL A 129 -17.84 -6.50 -17.67
C VAL A 129 -18.23 -7.97 -17.57
N TYR A 130 -19.03 -8.48 -18.52
CA TYR A 130 -19.39 -9.89 -18.61
C TYR A 130 -18.15 -10.78 -18.68
N TRP A 131 -17.28 -10.57 -19.67
CA TRP A 131 -16.12 -11.43 -19.90
C TRP A 131 -15.09 -11.30 -18.78
N ARG A 132 -14.88 -10.08 -18.23
CA ARG A 132 -14.01 -9.88 -17.06
C ARG A 132 -14.52 -10.64 -15.84
N THR A 133 -15.81 -10.51 -15.54
CA THR A 133 -16.44 -11.18 -14.39
C THR A 133 -16.39 -12.70 -14.57
N ARG A 134 -16.69 -13.20 -15.77
CA ARG A 134 -16.59 -14.62 -16.10
C ARG A 134 -15.17 -15.15 -15.91
N ALA A 135 -14.16 -14.40 -16.33
CA ALA A 135 -12.75 -14.76 -16.14
C ALA A 135 -12.41 -14.94 -14.65
N GLU A 136 -12.77 -13.96 -13.81
CA GLU A 136 -12.54 -14.03 -12.37
C GLU A 136 -13.28 -15.22 -11.72
N VAL A 137 -14.54 -15.45 -12.08
CA VAL A 137 -15.34 -16.58 -11.58
C VAL A 137 -14.73 -17.92 -11.98
N LEU A 138 -14.35 -18.11 -13.24
CA LEU A 138 -13.70 -19.32 -13.73
C LEU A 138 -12.42 -19.62 -12.93
N PHE A 139 -11.58 -18.61 -12.70
CA PHE A 139 -10.37 -18.77 -11.89
C PHE A 139 -10.69 -19.19 -10.46
N ARG A 140 -11.65 -18.52 -9.80
CA ARG A 140 -12.04 -18.83 -8.41
C ARG A 140 -12.61 -20.24 -8.25
N LEU A 141 -13.28 -20.75 -9.28
CA LEU A 141 -13.82 -22.11 -9.33
C LEU A 141 -12.79 -23.16 -9.81
N GLY A 142 -11.56 -22.76 -10.14
CA GLY A 142 -10.53 -23.67 -10.67
C GLY A 142 -10.85 -24.23 -12.06
N ARG A 143 -11.66 -23.53 -12.85
CA ARG A 143 -12.07 -23.93 -14.19
C ARG A 143 -11.14 -23.33 -15.24
N GLU A 144 -10.98 -24.05 -16.35
CA GLU A 144 -10.19 -23.59 -17.48
C GLU A 144 -10.85 -22.41 -18.23
N GLY A 145 -10.10 -21.76 -19.13
CA GLY A 145 -10.63 -20.71 -20.01
C GLY A 145 -10.69 -19.30 -19.40
N TRP A 146 -10.27 -19.09 -18.15
CA TRP A 146 -10.27 -17.76 -17.53
C TRP A 146 -9.38 -16.74 -18.27
N GLN A 147 -8.22 -17.16 -18.79
CA GLN A 147 -7.34 -16.28 -19.59
C GLN A 147 -7.96 -15.89 -20.93
N GLU A 148 -8.65 -16.84 -21.58
CA GLU A 148 -9.38 -16.57 -22.82
C GLU A 148 -10.50 -15.56 -22.57
N ALA A 149 -11.22 -15.69 -21.44
CA ALA A 149 -12.24 -14.74 -21.05
C ALA A 149 -11.66 -13.32 -20.83
N PHE A 150 -10.48 -13.16 -20.21
CA PHE A 150 -9.82 -11.84 -20.15
C PHE A 150 -9.43 -11.30 -21.53
N ARG A 151 -8.92 -12.17 -22.43
CA ARG A 151 -8.60 -11.77 -23.80
C ARG A 151 -9.83 -11.25 -24.55
N ARG A 152 -10.99 -11.89 -24.36
CA ARG A 152 -12.27 -11.42 -24.91
C ARG A 152 -12.68 -10.11 -24.26
N ALA A 153 -12.61 -9.98 -22.94
CA ALA A 153 -12.94 -8.75 -22.22
C ALA A 153 -12.13 -7.55 -22.75
N ARG A 154 -10.83 -7.77 -22.99
CA ARG A 154 -9.93 -6.76 -23.57
C ARG A 154 -10.40 -6.22 -24.92
N GLY A 155 -11.06 -7.04 -25.75
CA GLY A 155 -11.61 -6.60 -27.04
C GLY A 155 -12.76 -5.58 -26.92
N TYR A 156 -13.39 -5.48 -25.75
CA TYR A 156 -14.52 -4.59 -25.48
C TYR A 156 -14.20 -3.43 -24.52
N LEU A 157 -13.04 -3.45 -23.87
CA LEU A 157 -12.66 -2.49 -22.84
C LEU A 157 -11.62 -1.49 -23.36
N SER A 158 -11.71 -0.25 -22.89
CA SER A 158 -10.74 0.81 -23.19
C SER A 158 -10.52 1.73 -21.98
N GLY A 159 -9.46 2.55 -22.02
CA GLY A 159 -9.11 3.51 -20.97
C GLY A 159 -9.05 2.87 -19.58
N ALA A 160 -9.54 3.59 -18.56
CA ALA A 160 -9.52 3.13 -17.17
C ALA A 160 -10.26 1.79 -16.95
N ALA A 161 -11.28 1.46 -17.76
CA ALA A 161 -11.97 0.18 -17.65
C ALA A 161 -11.06 -1.00 -18.04
N LEU A 162 -10.28 -0.83 -19.13
CA LEU A 162 -9.24 -1.79 -19.51
C LEU A 162 -8.14 -1.87 -18.44
N GLY A 163 -7.65 -0.72 -17.96
CA GLY A 163 -6.63 -0.67 -16.90
C GLY A 163 -7.04 -1.45 -15.65
N ARG A 164 -8.30 -1.32 -15.20
CA ARG A 164 -8.84 -2.08 -14.07
C ARG A 164 -8.91 -3.59 -14.36
N SER A 165 -9.31 -3.98 -15.56
CA SER A 165 -9.30 -5.38 -15.98
C SER A 165 -7.90 -5.99 -15.98
N LEU A 166 -6.89 -5.24 -16.44
CA LEU A 166 -5.49 -5.68 -16.41
C LEU A 166 -4.95 -5.81 -14.98
N VAL A 167 -5.38 -4.95 -14.05
CA VAL A 167 -5.02 -5.10 -12.63
C VAL A 167 -5.54 -6.42 -12.06
N ASP A 168 -6.80 -6.74 -12.34
CA ASP A 168 -7.42 -8.00 -11.90
C ASP A 168 -6.72 -9.20 -12.55
N GLU A 169 -6.52 -9.17 -13.88
CA GLU A 169 -5.82 -10.22 -14.64
C GLU A 169 -4.40 -10.47 -14.11
N GLY A 170 -3.62 -9.41 -13.91
CA GLY A 170 -2.27 -9.51 -13.34
C GLY A 170 -2.28 -10.15 -11.95
N GLY A 171 -3.29 -9.85 -11.12
CA GLY A 171 -3.50 -10.52 -9.83
C GLY A 171 -3.70 -12.02 -9.95
N LEU A 172 -4.51 -12.47 -10.91
CA LEU A 172 -4.79 -13.88 -11.13
C LEU A 172 -3.60 -14.62 -11.77
N LEU A 173 -2.87 -13.96 -12.67
CA LEU A 173 -1.59 -14.45 -13.20
C LEU A 173 -0.56 -14.65 -12.08
N TYR A 174 -0.46 -13.70 -11.14
CA TYR A 174 0.45 -13.83 -10.00
C TYR A 174 0.08 -15.00 -9.09
N LEU A 175 -1.22 -15.15 -8.77
CA LEU A 175 -1.72 -16.24 -7.94
C LEU A 175 -1.57 -17.63 -8.60
N SER A 176 -1.60 -17.70 -9.93
CA SER A 176 -1.31 -18.95 -10.68
C SER A 176 0.19 -19.22 -10.88
N GLY A 177 1.07 -18.40 -10.30
CA GLY A 177 2.52 -18.58 -10.39
C GLY A 177 3.16 -17.99 -11.65
N GLN A 178 2.39 -17.40 -12.56
CA GLN A 178 2.86 -16.77 -13.80
C GLN A 178 3.40 -15.35 -13.53
N ARG A 179 4.41 -15.24 -12.67
CA ARG A 179 4.92 -13.96 -12.12
C ARG A 179 5.40 -13.00 -13.20
N SER A 180 6.09 -13.48 -14.25
CA SER A 180 6.57 -12.63 -15.33
C SER A 180 5.42 -12.03 -16.14
N ALA A 181 4.41 -12.85 -16.48
CA ALA A 181 3.22 -12.37 -17.18
C ALA A 181 2.46 -11.33 -16.34
N ALA A 182 2.28 -11.60 -15.04
CA ALA A 182 1.64 -10.66 -14.11
C ALA A 182 2.33 -9.28 -14.10
N ARG A 183 3.67 -9.25 -14.08
CA ARG A 183 4.46 -8.02 -14.14
C ARG A 183 4.22 -7.24 -15.43
N VAL A 184 4.21 -7.92 -16.58
CA VAL A 184 3.94 -7.28 -17.88
C VAL A 184 2.52 -6.70 -17.89
N THR A 185 1.52 -7.47 -17.46
CA THR A 185 0.11 -7.03 -17.42
C THR A 185 -0.09 -5.82 -16.51
N TRP A 186 0.51 -5.80 -15.31
CA TRP A 186 0.42 -4.64 -14.43
C TRP A 186 1.20 -3.43 -14.93
N ALA A 187 2.35 -3.63 -15.57
CA ALA A 187 3.11 -2.53 -16.18
C ALA A 187 2.32 -1.87 -17.30
N GLU A 188 1.63 -2.67 -18.11
CA GLU A 188 0.71 -2.16 -19.13
C GLU A 188 -0.47 -1.39 -18.51
N ALA A 189 -1.06 -1.91 -17.42
CA ALA A 189 -2.17 -1.26 -16.73
C ALA A 189 -1.86 0.18 -16.31
N LEU A 190 -0.59 0.51 -15.98
CA LEU A 190 -0.19 1.85 -15.58
C LEU A 190 -0.54 2.92 -16.62
N ALA A 191 -0.41 2.60 -17.91
CA ALA A 191 -0.67 3.53 -19.01
C ALA A 191 -2.15 3.94 -19.14
N TYR A 192 -3.05 3.15 -18.56
CA TYR A 192 -4.50 3.37 -18.64
C TYR A 192 -5.11 3.96 -17.37
N LEU A 193 -4.32 4.12 -16.30
CA LEU A 193 -4.80 4.43 -14.95
C LEU A 193 -4.37 5.81 -14.43
N GLU A 194 -3.80 6.67 -15.27
CA GLU A 194 -3.35 8.01 -14.87
C GLU A 194 -4.44 8.85 -14.18
N GLU A 195 -5.69 8.71 -14.64
CA GLU A 195 -6.87 9.40 -14.10
C GLU A 195 -7.54 8.66 -12.93
N ASP A 196 -7.06 7.47 -12.55
CA ASP A 196 -7.61 6.66 -11.46
C ASP A 196 -6.52 6.35 -10.41
N PRO A 197 -6.22 7.30 -9.49
CA PRO A 197 -5.11 7.17 -8.56
C PRO A 197 -5.22 5.96 -7.63
N TYR A 198 -6.42 5.46 -7.37
CA TYR A 198 -6.62 4.26 -6.56
C TYR A 198 -6.05 3.05 -7.27
N TYR A 199 -6.49 2.78 -8.50
CA TYR A 199 -6.03 1.60 -9.24
C TYR A 199 -4.60 1.78 -9.73
N LEU A 200 -4.15 3.00 -10.00
CA LEU A 200 -2.74 3.27 -10.29
C LEU A 200 -1.86 2.92 -9.08
N ALA A 201 -2.26 3.30 -7.87
CA ALA A 201 -1.56 2.93 -6.64
C ALA A 201 -1.57 1.40 -6.45
N TRP A 202 -2.69 0.73 -6.76
CA TRP A 202 -2.77 -0.73 -6.71
C TRP A 202 -1.83 -1.40 -7.71
N ALA A 203 -1.87 -1.02 -8.99
CA ALA A 203 -0.97 -1.58 -10.00
C ALA A 203 0.51 -1.39 -9.63
N ARG A 204 0.89 -0.19 -9.16
CA ARG A 204 2.24 0.09 -8.64
C ARG A 204 2.58 -0.79 -7.43
N HIS A 205 1.67 -0.93 -6.47
CA HIS A 205 1.88 -1.81 -5.32
C HIS A 205 2.11 -3.26 -5.73
N SER A 206 1.25 -3.80 -6.59
CA SER A 206 1.33 -5.18 -7.07
C SER A 206 2.64 -5.46 -7.81
N LEU A 207 3.08 -4.53 -8.68
CA LEU A 207 4.39 -4.60 -9.33
C LEU A 207 5.51 -4.64 -8.30
N GLY A 208 5.51 -3.72 -7.34
CA GLY A 208 6.52 -3.64 -6.28
C GLY A 208 6.61 -4.92 -5.45
N ILE A 209 5.48 -5.45 -4.98
CA ILE A 209 5.45 -6.73 -4.24
C ILE A 209 5.99 -7.87 -5.09
N SER A 210 5.63 -7.91 -6.37
CA SER A 210 6.10 -8.97 -7.26
C SER A 210 7.62 -8.95 -7.45
N LEU A 211 8.25 -7.77 -7.39
CA LEU A 211 9.68 -7.55 -7.62
C LEU A 211 10.54 -7.68 -6.35
N LEU A 212 9.91 -7.82 -5.18
CA LEU A 212 10.57 -7.80 -3.87
C LEU A 212 11.77 -8.77 -3.75
N LYS A 213 11.69 -9.96 -4.36
CA LYS A 213 12.76 -10.96 -4.33
C LYS A 213 13.86 -10.72 -5.37
N ASP A 214 13.49 -10.20 -6.54
CA ASP A 214 14.39 -10.18 -7.72
C ASP A 214 15.10 -8.84 -7.89
N ARG A 215 14.39 -7.73 -7.64
CA ARG A 215 14.83 -6.34 -7.92
C ARG A 215 14.27 -5.42 -6.83
N PRO A 216 14.77 -5.50 -5.58
CA PRO A 216 14.19 -4.79 -4.44
C PRO A 216 14.30 -3.26 -4.54
N GLU A 217 15.30 -2.72 -5.25
CA GLU A 217 15.44 -1.27 -5.48
C GLU A 217 14.33 -0.76 -6.41
N GLU A 218 14.07 -1.45 -7.53
CA GLU A 218 12.95 -1.15 -8.43
C GLU A 218 11.61 -1.34 -7.72
N ALA A 219 11.49 -2.39 -6.89
CA ALA A 219 10.31 -2.61 -6.06
C ALA A 219 10.03 -1.42 -5.14
N GLU A 220 11.06 -0.86 -4.48
CA GLU A 220 10.89 0.31 -3.62
C GLU A 220 10.42 1.53 -4.40
N GLN A 221 10.91 1.77 -5.62
CA GLN A 221 10.44 2.88 -6.46
C GLN A 221 8.94 2.79 -6.73
N HIS A 222 8.45 1.60 -7.13
CA HIS A 222 7.04 1.36 -7.35
C HIS A 222 6.20 1.56 -6.07
N LEU A 223 6.70 1.07 -4.92
CA LEU A 223 6.01 1.16 -3.64
C LEU A 223 6.01 2.58 -3.06
N LEU A 224 7.06 3.37 -3.29
CA LEU A 224 7.10 4.80 -2.96
C LEU A 224 6.05 5.57 -3.76
N GLU A 225 5.92 5.26 -5.06
CA GLU A 225 4.90 5.90 -5.89
C GLU A 225 3.48 5.50 -5.46
N ALA A 226 3.25 4.22 -5.14
CA ALA A 226 1.97 3.79 -4.56
C ALA A 226 1.64 4.52 -3.24
N ALA A 227 2.63 4.68 -2.36
CA ALA A 227 2.48 5.41 -1.10
C ALA A 227 2.24 6.92 -1.32
N ARG A 228 2.80 7.51 -2.38
CA ARG A 228 2.56 8.90 -2.77
C ARG A 228 1.15 9.10 -3.31
N LEU A 229 0.72 8.24 -4.24
CA LEU A 229 -0.61 8.28 -4.87
C LEU A 229 -1.74 8.12 -3.85
N SER A 230 -1.57 7.20 -2.89
CA SER A 230 -2.56 6.93 -1.83
C SER A 230 -2.71 8.05 -0.78
N ARG A 231 -1.91 9.13 -0.86
CA ARG A 231 -2.16 10.34 -0.06
C ARG A 231 -3.33 11.17 -0.60
N LYS A 232 -3.69 11.00 -1.88
CA LYS A 232 -4.86 11.67 -2.48
C LYS A 232 -6.14 11.11 -1.84
N ALA A 233 -7.14 11.97 -1.61
CA ALA A 233 -8.40 11.58 -0.99
C ALA A 233 -9.07 10.37 -1.68
N VAL A 234 -9.04 10.34 -3.02
CA VAL A 234 -9.61 9.25 -3.84
C VAL A 234 -8.94 7.89 -3.70
N ALA A 235 -7.73 7.85 -3.15
CA ALA A 235 -6.93 6.63 -2.99
C ALA A 235 -6.57 6.36 -1.53
N ARG A 236 -7.18 7.09 -0.59
CA ARG A 236 -6.86 7.04 0.84
C ARG A 236 -7.07 5.66 1.45
N GLU A 237 -8.13 4.97 1.02
CA GLU A 237 -8.44 3.59 1.42
C GLU A 237 -7.31 2.60 1.05
N PHE A 238 -6.49 2.90 0.05
CA PHE A 238 -5.38 2.04 -0.36
C PHE A 238 -4.07 2.33 0.40
N GLN A 239 -4.05 3.36 1.24
CA GLN A 239 -2.82 3.86 1.85
C GLN A 239 -2.16 2.84 2.77
N ALA A 240 -2.93 2.10 3.56
CA ALA A 240 -2.40 1.07 4.45
C ALA A 240 -1.66 -0.03 3.67
N ARG A 241 -2.26 -0.54 2.59
CA ARG A 241 -1.64 -1.53 1.69
C ARG A 241 -0.36 -1.00 1.04
N ALA A 242 -0.41 0.21 0.50
CA ALA A 242 0.77 0.84 -0.10
C ALA A 242 1.95 0.94 0.90
N LEU A 243 1.66 1.36 2.13
CA LEU A 243 2.65 1.46 3.21
C LEU A 243 3.14 0.09 3.69
N CYS A 244 2.27 -0.93 3.76
CA CYS A 244 2.68 -2.31 4.10
C CYS A 244 3.65 -2.86 3.06
N GLY A 245 3.37 -2.64 1.76
CA GLY A 245 4.29 -3.03 0.69
C GLY A 245 5.64 -2.33 0.80
N LEU A 246 5.65 -1.00 1.02
CA LEU A 246 6.89 -0.24 1.25
C LEU A 246 7.66 -0.75 2.49
N GLY A 247 6.94 -1.15 3.54
CA GLY A 247 7.53 -1.80 4.71
C GLY A 247 8.19 -3.14 4.36
N ALA A 248 7.52 -3.95 3.54
CA ALA A 248 8.02 -5.26 3.14
C ALA A 248 9.33 -5.18 2.35
N VAL A 249 9.44 -4.27 1.37
CA VAL A 249 10.67 -4.12 0.58
C VAL A 249 11.83 -3.54 1.39
N ARG A 250 11.56 -2.60 2.31
CA ARG A 250 12.59 -2.08 3.22
C ARG A 250 13.06 -3.14 4.19
N ARG A 251 12.16 -4.03 4.61
CA ARG A 251 12.51 -5.19 5.45
C ARG A 251 13.39 -6.16 4.68
N SER A 252 13.09 -6.46 3.42
CA SER A 252 13.94 -7.34 2.59
C SER A 252 15.33 -6.74 2.34
N LEU A 253 15.43 -5.41 2.29
CA LEU A 253 16.70 -4.66 2.23
C LEU A 253 17.40 -4.52 3.59
N ARG A 254 16.91 -5.20 4.64
CA ARG A 254 17.41 -5.17 6.02
C ARG A 254 17.36 -3.80 6.71
N GLU A 255 16.52 -2.90 6.21
CA GLU A 255 16.29 -1.58 6.81
C GLU A 255 15.13 -1.62 7.80
N TRP A 256 15.28 -2.43 8.85
CA TRP A 256 14.17 -2.80 9.72
C TRP A 256 13.56 -1.59 10.44
N ASP A 257 14.34 -0.60 10.85
CA ASP A 257 13.76 0.63 11.41
C ASP A 257 12.92 1.42 10.39
N ARG A 258 13.35 1.44 9.11
CA ARG A 258 12.57 2.07 8.03
C ARG A 258 11.30 1.30 7.70
N ALA A 259 11.38 -0.03 7.73
CA ALA A 259 10.21 -0.90 7.60
C ALA A 259 9.22 -0.69 8.76
N LEU A 260 9.71 -0.61 9.99
CA LEU A 260 8.92 -0.42 11.20
C LEU A 260 8.13 0.91 11.14
N SER A 261 8.76 1.98 10.65
CA SER A 261 8.09 3.26 10.40
C SER A 261 6.95 3.15 9.38
N CYS A 262 7.17 2.43 8.27
CA CYS A 262 6.13 2.19 7.27
C CYS A 262 4.93 1.44 7.86
N TYR A 263 5.18 0.33 8.57
CA TYR A 263 4.11 -0.44 9.19
C TYR A 263 3.39 0.36 10.28
N GLN A 264 4.09 1.17 11.07
CA GLN A 264 3.43 2.05 12.05
C GLN A 264 2.50 3.06 11.36
N GLN A 265 2.91 3.66 10.24
CA GLN A 265 2.04 4.53 9.46
C GLN A 265 0.87 3.75 8.86
N ALA A 266 1.10 2.53 8.38
CA ALA A 266 0.04 1.67 7.85
C ALA A 266 -1.03 1.36 8.92
N THR A 267 -0.63 1.06 10.16
CA THR A 267 -1.58 0.81 11.26
C THR A 267 -2.45 2.00 11.63
N ARG A 268 -2.00 3.23 11.33
CA ARG A 268 -2.79 4.47 11.53
C ARG A 268 -3.68 4.79 10.33
N ALA A 269 -3.35 4.25 9.16
CA ALA A 269 -4.02 4.51 7.90
C ALA A 269 -5.06 3.44 7.54
N ALA A 270 -5.00 2.27 8.17
CA ALA A 270 -5.90 1.15 7.90
C ALA A 270 -7.35 1.52 8.23
N CYS A 271 -8.23 1.34 7.24
CA CYS A 271 -9.67 1.51 7.37
C CYS A 271 -10.40 0.16 7.49
N GLU A 272 -9.77 -0.91 7.00
CA GLU A 272 -10.34 -2.25 6.94
C GLU A 272 -9.61 -3.20 7.87
N ARG A 273 -10.32 -4.24 8.31
CA ARG A 273 -9.78 -5.27 9.22
C ARG A 273 -8.55 -5.97 8.65
N ASP A 274 -8.59 -6.34 7.38
CA ASP A 274 -7.52 -7.11 6.74
C ASP A 274 -6.26 -6.25 6.58
N ASP A 275 -6.42 -4.97 6.25
CA ASP A 275 -5.32 -3.99 6.18
C ASP A 275 -4.68 -3.79 7.56
N GLN A 276 -5.50 -3.74 8.62
CA GLN A 276 -5.02 -3.62 10.00
C GLN A 276 -4.23 -4.87 10.43
N GLN A 277 -4.73 -6.06 10.09
CA GLN A 277 -4.08 -7.33 10.39
C GLN A 277 -2.72 -7.42 9.70
N GLU A 278 -2.65 -7.10 8.42
CA GLU A 278 -1.40 -7.10 7.65
C GLU A 278 -0.38 -6.09 8.21
N ALA A 279 -0.83 -4.88 8.55
CA ALA A 279 0.03 -3.86 9.12
C ALA A 279 0.60 -4.26 10.48
N TRP A 280 -0.23 -4.82 11.38
CA TRP A 280 0.23 -5.33 12.68
C TRP A 280 1.16 -6.53 12.54
N TRP A 281 0.87 -7.47 11.63
CA TRP A 281 1.75 -8.59 11.38
C TRP A 281 3.12 -8.12 10.87
N GLY A 282 3.15 -7.25 9.86
CA GLY A 282 4.40 -6.72 9.31
C GLY A 282 5.22 -5.93 10.34
N TYR A 283 4.53 -5.15 11.19
CA TYR A 283 5.14 -4.46 12.33
C TYR A 283 5.78 -5.46 13.31
N ALA A 284 5.03 -6.48 13.73
CA ALA A 284 5.48 -7.47 14.68
C ALA A 284 6.64 -8.32 14.16
N HIS A 285 6.56 -8.79 12.92
CA HIS A 285 7.63 -9.55 12.28
C HIS A 285 8.94 -8.72 12.25
N THR A 286 8.84 -7.43 11.94
CA THR A 286 9.98 -6.51 11.94
C THR A 286 10.54 -6.28 13.35
N LEU A 287 9.69 -6.15 14.37
CA LEU A 287 10.12 -6.06 15.78
C LEU A 287 10.90 -7.31 16.21
N ARG A 288 10.47 -8.49 15.75
CA ARG A 288 11.11 -9.77 16.03
C ARG A 288 12.53 -9.83 15.44
N LEU A 289 12.70 -9.36 14.21
CA LEU A 289 14.02 -9.22 13.57
C LEU A 289 14.94 -8.25 14.33
N LEU A 290 14.38 -7.20 14.91
CA LEU A 290 15.08 -6.23 15.79
C LEU A 290 15.34 -6.76 17.21
N GLY A 291 14.89 -7.97 17.55
CA GLY A 291 15.03 -8.55 18.89
C GLY A 291 14.07 -8.01 19.95
N ARG A 292 13.07 -7.19 19.57
CA ARG A 292 12.03 -6.65 20.47
C ARG A 292 10.85 -7.63 20.55
N VAL A 293 11.11 -8.82 21.07
CA VAL A 293 10.25 -10.00 20.90
C VAL A 293 8.94 -9.90 21.72
N GLU A 294 8.97 -9.33 22.92
CA GLU A 294 7.78 -9.15 23.76
C GLU A 294 6.77 -8.22 23.08
N GLU A 295 7.25 -7.12 22.51
CA GLU A 295 6.42 -6.20 21.73
C GLU A 295 5.89 -6.87 20.47
N ALA A 296 6.73 -7.65 19.77
CA ALA A 296 6.31 -8.42 18.60
C ALA A 296 5.16 -9.37 18.94
N LEU A 297 5.27 -10.14 20.03
CA LEU A 297 4.23 -11.07 20.48
C LEU A 297 2.91 -10.35 20.76
N ALA A 298 2.95 -9.18 21.42
CA ALA A 298 1.75 -8.39 21.69
C ALA A 298 1.01 -7.98 20.40
N TYR A 299 1.76 -7.56 19.37
CA TYR A 299 1.15 -7.18 18.08
C TYR A 299 0.67 -8.40 17.27
N LEU A 300 1.37 -9.53 17.33
CA LEU A 300 0.88 -10.78 16.71
C LEU A 300 -0.44 -11.24 17.32
N LEU A 301 -0.60 -11.17 18.64
CA LEU A 301 -1.85 -11.50 19.32
C LEU A 301 -2.98 -10.54 18.93
N ARG A 302 -2.68 -9.25 18.75
CA ARG A 302 -3.66 -8.28 18.23
C ARG A 302 -4.07 -8.59 16.78
N ALA A 303 -3.11 -8.95 15.93
CA ALA A 303 -3.41 -9.39 14.56
C ALA A 303 -4.27 -10.67 14.55
N LEU A 304 -3.95 -11.64 15.41
CA LEU A 304 -4.70 -12.89 15.54
C LEU A 304 -6.16 -12.65 15.96
N ALA A 305 -6.40 -11.68 16.84
CA ALA A 305 -7.75 -11.31 17.27
C ALA A 305 -8.64 -10.75 16.15
N LEU A 306 -8.05 -10.35 15.01
CA LEU A 306 -8.79 -9.93 13.82
C LEU A 306 -9.11 -11.08 12.87
N ASP A 307 -8.48 -12.24 13.04
CA ASP A 307 -8.74 -13.42 12.21
C ASP A 307 -10.12 -14.01 12.54
N LEU A 308 -10.86 -14.45 11.51
CA LEU A 308 -12.15 -15.13 11.68
C LEU A 308 -11.98 -16.55 12.23
N ALA A 309 -10.79 -17.14 12.09
CA ALA A 309 -10.50 -18.50 12.53
C ALA A 309 -9.15 -18.57 13.29
N PRO A 310 -9.05 -17.92 14.47
CA PRO A 310 -7.79 -17.78 15.19
C PRO A 310 -7.20 -19.13 15.65
N GLU A 311 -8.04 -20.15 15.86
CA GLU A 311 -7.60 -21.49 16.26
C GLU A 311 -6.76 -22.22 15.21
N VAL A 312 -6.89 -21.84 13.94
CA VAL A 312 -6.22 -22.46 12.80
C VAL A 312 -5.41 -21.47 11.96
N SER A 313 -5.23 -20.25 12.48
CA SER A 313 -4.61 -19.13 11.76
C SER A 313 -3.14 -19.40 11.42
N TRP A 314 -2.72 -18.86 10.29
CA TRP A 314 -1.32 -18.85 9.85
C TRP A 314 -0.42 -18.01 10.79
N LEU A 315 -0.97 -17.01 11.47
CA LEU A 315 -0.26 -16.17 12.45
C LEU A 315 0.29 -16.99 13.63
N ASN A 316 -0.31 -18.14 13.93
CA ASN A 316 0.16 -19.01 15.00
C ASN A 316 1.61 -19.51 14.77
N ALA A 317 2.09 -19.57 13.52
CA ALA A 317 3.49 -19.89 13.24
C ALA A 317 4.44 -18.78 13.73
N ASP A 318 4.10 -17.51 13.50
CA ASP A 318 4.86 -16.36 14.02
C ASP A 318 4.82 -16.27 15.55
N ILE A 319 3.64 -16.54 16.13
CA ILE A 319 3.45 -16.55 17.59
C ILE A 319 4.32 -17.64 18.21
N ALA A 320 4.34 -18.84 17.61
CA ALA A 320 5.22 -19.92 18.05
C ALA A 320 6.69 -19.49 18.01
N ALA A 321 7.08 -18.81 16.93
CA ALA A 321 8.45 -18.32 16.76
C ALA A 321 8.81 -17.25 17.79
N ALA A 322 7.92 -16.30 18.10
CA ALA A 322 8.11 -15.29 19.14
C ALA A 322 8.18 -15.92 20.55
N ARG A 323 7.27 -16.83 20.89
CA ARG A 323 7.27 -17.56 22.17
C ARG A 323 8.57 -18.33 22.38
N LEU A 324 9.07 -19.02 21.35
CA LEU A 324 10.31 -19.77 21.43
C LEU A 324 11.52 -18.86 21.68
N MET A 325 11.58 -17.68 21.04
CA MET A 325 12.63 -16.68 21.28
C MET A 325 12.61 -16.14 22.70
N LEU A 326 11.44 -16.08 23.36
CA LEU A 326 11.29 -15.72 24.77
C LEU A 326 11.58 -16.89 25.74
N GLY A 327 11.90 -18.08 25.22
CA GLY A 327 12.14 -19.28 26.02
C GLY A 327 10.89 -20.07 26.40
N ASP A 328 9.70 -19.63 25.97
CA ASP A 328 8.44 -20.36 26.17
C ASP A 328 8.29 -21.50 25.17
N ARG A 329 8.94 -22.62 25.48
CA ARG A 329 8.93 -23.83 24.64
C ARG A 329 7.55 -24.47 24.54
N ALA A 330 6.82 -24.54 25.66
CA ALA A 330 5.52 -25.19 25.72
C ALA A 330 4.48 -24.41 24.91
N GLY A 331 4.43 -23.09 25.10
CA GLY A 331 3.54 -22.23 24.31
C GLY A 331 3.94 -22.17 22.83
N ALA A 332 5.24 -22.29 22.50
CA ALA A 332 5.66 -22.40 21.10
C ALA A 332 5.12 -23.68 20.43
N GLN A 333 5.20 -24.83 21.09
CA GLN A 333 4.66 -26.09 20.58
C GLN A 333 3.14 -26.05 20.43
N GLU A 334 2.44 -25.48 21.42
CA GLU A 334 0.99 -25.27 21.38
C GLU A 334 0.60 -24.40 20.17
N SER A 335 1.20 -23.23 20.01
CA SER A 335 0.93 -22.34 18.87
C SER A 335 1.23 -23.03 17.54
N LEU A 336 2.32 -23.80 17.45
CA LEU A 336 2.65 -24.53 16.24
C LEU A 336 1.61 -25.58 15.87
N SER A 337 1.00 -26.26 16.85
CA SER A 337 -0.08 -27.23 16.62
C SER A 337 -1.33 -26.59 16.03
N ARG A 338 -1.57 -25.31 16.37
CA ARG A 338 -2.66 -24.47 15.85
C ARG A 338 -2.36 -23.85 14.47
N ALA A 339 -1.10 -23.87 14.04
CA ALA A 339 -0.66 -23.31 12.77
C ALA A 339 -0.95 -24.26 11.59
N THR A 340 -2.23 -24.43 11.23
CA THR A 340 -2.65 -25.42 10.22
C THR A 340 -2.93 -24.82 8.83
N ARG A 341 -3.45 -23.59 8.73
CA ARG A 341 -3.70 -22.93 7.43
C ARG A 341 -2.47 -22.23 6.84
N LEU A 342 -1.39 -22.97 6.60
CA LEU A 342 -0.11 -22.40 6.18
C LEU A 342 0.06 -22.31 4.65
N ARG A 343 0.43 -21.12 4.18
CA ARG A 343 1.03 -20.89 2.85
C ARG A 343 2.55 -21.07 2.90
N GLU A 344 3.23 -20.91 1.76
CA GLU A 344 4.70 -21.04 1.61
C GLU A 344 5.50 -20.43 2.78
N ARG A 345 5.25 -19.16 3.10
CA ARG A 345 5.95 -18.47 4.19
C ARG A 345 5.68 -19.10 5.56
N GLY A 346 4.43 -19.43 5.86
CA GLY A 346 4.06 -20.05 7.14
C GLY A 346 4.66 -21.45 7.30
N GLN A 347 4.79 -22.21 6.21
CA GLN A 347 5.47 -23.51 6.20
C GLN A 347 6.95 -23.37 6.52
N ILE A 348 7.62 -22.35 5.95
CA ILE A 348 9.02 -22.01 6.27
C ILE A 348 9.18 -21.66 7.75
N VAL A 349 8.35 -20.75 8.28
CA VAL A 349 8.40 -20.36 9.70
C VAL A 349 8.23 -21.60 10.58
N ARG A 350 7.24 -22.45 10.28
CA ARG A 350 7.00 -23.70 11.01
C ARG A 350 8.22 -24.61 10.98
N ALA A 351 8.82 -24.85 9.81
CA ALA A 351 10.00 -25.71 9.68
C ALA A 351 11.19 -25.18 10.49
N VAL A 352 11.45 -23.87 10.43
CA VAL A 352 12.55 -23.24 11.20
C VAL A 352 12.30 -23.32 12.71
N VAL A 353 11.08 -23.05 13.16
CA VAL A 353 10.70 -23.14 14.60
C VAL A 353 10.81 -24.58 15.09
N GLN A 354 10.38 -25.57 14.30
CA GLN A 354 10.53 -26.99 14.63
C GLN A 354 12.00 -27.40 14.72
N ALA A 355 12.83 -26.96 13.78
CA ALA A 355 14.27 -27.20 13.82
C ALA A 355 14.92 -26.57 15.06
N ALA A 356 14.51 -25.35 15.44
CA ALA A 356 14.98 -24.68 16.65
C ALA A 356 14.59 -25.45 17.93
N LEU A 357 13.37 -25.99 17.99
CA LEU A 357 12.92 -26.84 19.10
C LEU A 357 13.75 -28.13 19.20
N HIS A 358 13.97 -28.83 18.08
CA HIS A 358 14.78 -30.06 18.06
C HIS A 358 16.24 -29.80 18.43
N GLN A 359 16.81 -28.69 17.99
CA GLN A 359 18.15 -28.26 18.38
C GLN A 359 18.25 -28.07 19.89
N GLN A 360 17.26 -27.44 20.54
CA GLN A 360 17.24 -27.26 21.99
C GLN A 360 17.05 -28.58 22.76
N GLN A 361 16.48 -29.60 22.12
CA GLN A 361 16.32 -30.95 22.67
C GLN A 361 17.53 -31.87 22.42
N GLY A 362 18.53 -31.41 21.65
CA GLY A 362 19.71 -32.22 21.28
C GLY A 362 19.47 -33.19 20.12
N VAL A 363 18.31 -33.14 19.46
CA VAL A 363 17.95 -34.01 18.33
C VAL A 363 18.40 -33.37 17.01
N LEU A 364 19.72 -33.28 16.81
CA LEU A 364 20.32 -32.45 15.76
C LEU A 364 20.03 -32.94 14.33
N GLU A 365 19.91 -34.26 14.14
CA GLU A 365 19.62 -34.85 12.82
C GLU A 365 18.23 -34.47 12.30
N GLU A 366 17.21 -34.45 13.17
CA GLU A 366 15.87 -34.02 12.77
C GLU A 366 15.83 -32.52 12.45
N ALA A 367 16.57 -31.69 13.20
CA ALA A 367 16.73 -30.27 12.87
C ALA A 367 17.39 -30.09 11.49
N ARG A 368 18.45 -30.84 11.19
CA ARG A 368 19.14 -30.81 9.90
C ARG A 368 18.25 -31.25 8.75
N LYS A 369 17.45 -32.30 8.95
CA LYS A 369 16.49 -32.83 7.96
C LYS A 369 15.40 -31.82 7.61
N LEU A 370 14.87 -31.10 8.60
CA LEU A 370 13.87 -30.05 8.34
C LEU A 370 14.49 -28.90 7.51
N LEU A 371 15.68 -28.45 7.91
CA LEU A 371 16.35 -27.33 7.27
C LEU A 371 16.88 -27.66 5.87
N SER A 372 17.26 -28.90 5.58
CA SER A 372 17.75 -29.29 4.25
C SER A 372 16.70 -29.19 3.13
N THR A 373 15.42 -29.12 3.49
CA THR A 373 14.32 -28.90 2.53
C THR A 373 14.12 -27.44 2.15
N LEU A 374 14.76 -26.51 2.87
CA LEU A 374 14.60 -25.08 2.70
C LEU A 374 15.70 -24.52 1.80
N ASP A 375 15.33 -23.63 0.88
CA ASP A 375 16.27 -22.86 0.09
C ASP A 375 16.95 -21.78 0.96
N PRO A 376 18.27 -21.84 1.21
CA PRO A 376 18.99 -20.85 2.01
C PRO A 376 18.97 -19.43 1.38
N ALA A 377 18.76 -19.32 0.06
CA ALA A 377 18.64 -18.03 -0.62
C ALA A 377 17.25 -17.39 -0.43
N ASN A 378 16.26 -18.14 0.03
CA ASN A 378 14.92 -17.60 0.27
C ASN A 378 14.94 -16.56 1.38
N LEU A 379 14.43 -15.36 1.07
CA LEU A 379 14.35 -14.24 2.01
C LEU A 379 13.77 -14.62 3.37
N TRP A 380 12.67 -15.37 3.41
CA TRP A 380 12.01 -15.71 4.67
C TRP A 380 12.83 -16.70 5.48
N VAL A 381 13.56 -17.61 4.83
CA VAL A 381 14.50 -18.51 5.52
C VAL A 381 15.60 -17.68 6.18
N GLN A 382 16.18 -16.71 5.47
CA GLN A 382 17.23 -15.85 6.02
C GLN A 382 16.74 -15.01 7.21
N GLU A 383 15.53 -14.48 7.14
CA GLU A 383 14.90 -13.71 8.22
C GLU A 383 14.61 -14.57 9.46
N GLU A 384 14.03 -15.75 9.28
CA GLU A 384 13.74 -16.63 10.41
C GLU A 384 15.04 -17.15 11.05
N VAL A 385 16.05 -17.49 10.25
CA VAL A 385 17.35 -17.92 10.77
C VAL A 385 18.13 -16.77 11.42
N HIS A 386 17.88 -15.52 11.01
CA HIS A 386 18.38 -14.35 11.75
C HIS A 386 17.83 -14.32 13.18
N CYS A 387 16.55 -14.64 13.38
CA CYS A 387 15.94 -14.77 14.70
C CYS A 387 16.43 -16.00 15.50
N PHE A 388 16.91 -17.05 14.83
CA PHE A 388 17.44 -18.28 15.43
C PHE A 388 18.89 -18.54 15.00
N PRO A 389 19.86 -17.72 15.45
CA PRO A 389 21.24 -17.74 14.94
C PRO A 389 21.96 -19.09 15.15
N GLN A 390 21.55 -19.88 16.16
CA GLN A 390 22.04 -21.24 16.39
C GLN A 390 21.79 -22.20 15.22
N LEU A 391 20.84 -21.89 14.33
CA LEU A 391 20.52 -22.72 13.17
C LEU A 391 21.38 -22.41 11.94
N LYS A 392 22.16 -21.32 11.93
CA LYS A 392 22.97 -20.90 10.77
C LYS A 392 23.92 -21.99 10.28
N GLY A 393 24.54 -22.72 11.21
CA GLY A 393 25.50 -23.79 10.89
C GLY A 393 24.88 -25.00 10.15
N TYR A 394 23.56 -25.18 10.21
CA TYR A 394 22.87 -26.28 9.55
C TYR A 394 22.56 -26.01 8.07
N LEU A 395 22.45 -24.73 7.70
CA LEU A 395 22.12 -24.29 6.33
C LEU A 395 23.35 -23.84 5.54
N SER A 396 24.56 -24.00 6.10
CA SER A 396 25.81 -23.45 5.54
C SER A 396 25.68 -21.97 5.15
N LEU A 397 24.86 -21.21 5.91
CA LEU A 397 24.64 -19.81 5.63
C LEU A 397 25.91 -19.04 5.98
N ALA A 398 26.41 -18.24 5.02
CA ALA A 398 27.49 -17.29 5.28
C ALA A 398 27.12 -16.43 6.50
N ASN A 399 28.12 -16.05 7.30
CA ASN A 399 27.92 -15.10 8.40
C ASN A 399 27.19 -13.87 7.83
N ALA A 400 25.98 -13.63 8.33
CA ALA A 400 25.18 -12.48 7.93
C ALA A 400 26.05 -11.22 8.06
N GLN A 401 26.13 -10.43 7.00
CA GLN A 401 26.75 -9.12 7.07
C GLN A 401 26.12 -8.36 8.24
N PRO A 402 26.91 -7.59 9.02
CA PRO A 402 26.35 -6.75 10.07
C PRO A 402 25.22 -5.90 9.49
N GLN A 403 24.19 -5.62 10.31
CA GLN A 403 23.14 -4.69 9.89
C GLN A 403 23.80 -3.45 9.26
N PRO A 404 23.43 -3.08 8.03
CA PRO A 404 24.03 -1.92 7.40
C PRO A 404 23.75 -0.72 8.30
N ARG A 405 24.82 -0.07 8.79
CA ARG A 405 24.68 1.25 9.43
C ARG A 405 24.00 2.16 8.42
N HIS A 406 23.04 2.98 8.87
CA HIS A 406 22.41 3.94 7.98
C HIS A 406 23.49 4.86 7.42
N CYS A 407 23.77 4.76 6.13
CA CYS A 407 24.63 5.70 5.42
C CYS A 407 23.75 6.76 4.77
N VAL A 408 23.89 8.01 5.22
CA VAL A 408 23.12 9.13 4.71
C VAL A 408 24.06 10.05 3.95
N GLU A 409 23.85 10.13 2.66
CA GLU A 409 24.59 11.00 1.76
C GLU A 409 23.76 12.26 1.51
N VAL A 410 24.34 13.43 1.79
CA VAL A 410 23.68 14.72 1.63
C VAL A 410 24.52 15.61 0.73
N ASN A 411 23.92 15.99 -0.39
CA ASN A 411 24.48 16.94 -1.33
C ASN A 411 23.66 18.23 -1.31
N PRO A 412 24.17 19.32 -0.71
CA PRO A 412 23.46 20.58 -0.62
C PRO A 412 23.63 21.50 -1.84
N TYR A 413 24.54 21.21 -2.79
CA TYR A 413 24.78 22.09 -3.94
C TYR A 413 23.95 21.67 -5.16
N GLY A 414 23.48 22.67 -5.91
CA GLY A 414 22.46 22.49 -6.94
C GLY A 414 21.09 22.21 -6.32
N SER A 415 20.35 21.26 -6.88
CA SER A 415 19.15 20.74 -6.21
C SER A 415 19.58 19.84 -5.05
N LEU A 416 19.15 20.15 -3.82
CA LEU A 416 19.43 19.31 -2.65
C LEU A 416 19.04 17.85 -2.91
N GLU A 417 20.03 16.96 -2.83
CA GLU A 417 19.86 15.51 -2.92
C GLU A 417 20.19 14.86 -1.59
N VAL A 418 19.32 13.94 -1.15
CA VAL A 418 19.54 13.13 0.05
C VAL A 418 19.31 11.67 -0.30
N ARG A 419 20.28 10.82 0.03
CA ARG A 419 20.21 9.38 -0.17
C ARG A 419 20.41 8.66 1.16
N VAL A 420 19.70 7.55 1.35
CA VAL A 420 19.88 6.63 2.46
C VAL A 420 20.27 5.28 1.87
N ASN A 421 21.47 4.80 2.20
CA ASN A 421 22.05 3.57 1.68
C ASN A 421 22.03 3.56 0.14
N GLY A 422 22.53 4.63 -0.49
CA GLY A 422 22.58 4.81 -1.93
C GLY A 422 21.24 5.12 -2.63
N ARG A 423 20.09 5.06 -1.92
CA ARG A 423 18.75 5.28 -2.51
C ARG A 423 18.20 6.66 -2.17
N PRO A 424 17.64 7.41 -3.14
CA PRO A 424 17.08 8.73 -2.89
C PRO A 424 15.87 8.66 -1.95
N VAL A 425 15.76 9.63 -1.05
CA VAL A 425 14.61 9.78 -0.15
C VAL A 425 13.75 10.99 -0.53
N PRO A 426 12.43 10.97 -0.27
CA PRO A 426 11.51 12.03 -0.70
C PRO A 426 11.60 13.28 0.19
N ILE A 427 12.74 13.97 0.15
CA ILE A 427 12.95 15.29 0.77
C ILE A 427 12.81 16.35 -0.31
N SER A 428 11.92 17.33 -0.09
CA SER A 428 11.74 18.46 -1.01
C SER A 428 13.02 19.29 -1.06
N PRO A 429 13.61 19.55 -2.25
CA PRO A 429 14.87 20.29 -2.36
C PRO A 429 14.80 21.69 -1.74
N THR A 430 13.66 22.37 -1.86
CA THR A 430 13.38 23.70 -1.30
C THR A 430 12.61 23.68 0.03
N GLY A 431 12.43 22.50 0.63
CA GLY A 431 11.61 22.34 1.83
C GLY A 431 12.38 22.54 3.13
N LYS A 432 11.69 23.07 4.16
CA LYS A 432 12.24 23.22 5.52
C LYS A 432 12.84 21.94 6.15
N PRO A 433 12.34 20.71 5.89
CA PRO A 433 13.01 19.50 6.37
C PRO A 433 14.43 19.32 5.82
N GLY A 434 14.64 19.65 4.54
CA GLY A 434 15.96 19.60 3.91
C GLY A 434 16.89 20.69 4.46
N GLU A 435 16.36 21.91 4.62
CA GLU A 435 17.09 23.01 5.27
C GLU A 435 17.53 22.66 6.69
N LEU A 436 16.63 22.10 7.51
CA LEU A 436 16.94 21.64 8.86
C LEU A 436 18.06 20.60 8.88
N LEU A 437 18.04 19.64 7.94
CA LEU A 437 19.06 18.62 7.84
C LEU A 437 20.44 19.23 7.55
N VAL A 438 20.52 20.08 6.51
CA VAL A 438 21.79 20.70 6.11
C VAL A 438 22.31 21.63 7.19
N PHE A 439 21.43 22.41 7.83
CA PHE A 439 21.81 23.27 8.94
C PHE A 439 22.42 22.49 10.11
N LEU A 440 21.83 21.34 10.48
CA LEU A 440 22.38 20.48 11.52
C LEU A 440 23.76 19.92 11.12
N LEU A 441 23.96 19.56 9.85
CA LEU A 441 25.24 19.05 9.35
C LEU A 441 26.35 20.12 9.40
N GLU A 442 26.05 21.37 9.00
CA GLU A 442 26.97 22.50 9.11
C GLU A 442 27.32 22.83 10.58
N ASN A 443 26.42 22.56 11.53
CA ASN A 443 26.60 22.83 12.96
C ASN A 443 27.05 21.59 13.77
N GLY A 444 27.86 20.72 13.18
CA GLY A 444 28.43 19.57 13.92
C GLY A 444 27.41 18.51 14.31
N LYS A 445 26.34 18.34 13.52
CA LYS A 445 25.26 17.33 13.66
C LYS A 445 24.30 17.59 14.82
N SER A 446 24.33 18.77 15.44
CA SER A 446 23.39 19.14 16.52
C SER A 446 23.15 20.64 16.62
N ALA A 447 21.98 21.06 17.09
CA ALA A 447 21.68 22.46 17.38
C ALA A 447 20.58 22.61 18.44
N SER A 448 20.63 23.69 19.23
CA SER A 448 19.60 24.00 20.22
C SER A 448 18.30 24.44 19.54
N VAL A 449 17.15 24.20 20.20
CA VAL A 449 15.84 24.67 19.71
C VAL A 449 15.85 26.18 19.48
N GLU A 450 16.46 26.95 20.36
CA GLU A 450 16.51 28.42 20.24
C GLU A 450 17.27 28.84 18.98
N HIS A 451 18.45 28.25 18.74
CA HIS A 451 19.26 28.54 17.57
C HIS A 451 18.52 28.16 16.27
N LEU A 452 17.84 27.01 16.25
CA LEU A 452 17.05 26.58 15.10
C LEU A 452 15.85 27.50 14.82
N LEU A 453 15.19 28.01 15.87
CA LEU A 453 14.06 28.92 15.71
C LEU A 453 14.48 30.28 15.17
N ASP A 454 15.60 30.79 15.65
CA ASP A 454 16.21 32.03 15.17
C ASP A 454 16.60 31.90 13.68
N GLN A 455 17.43 30.91 13.35
CA GLN A 455 18.03 30.80 12.01
C GLN A 455 17.07 30.29 10.93
N LEU A 456 16.15 29.36 11.25
CA LEU A 456 15.25 28.77 10.24
C LEU A 456 13.90 29.49 10.11
N TYR A 457 13.49 30.26 11.12
CA TYR A 457 12.16 30.89 11.16
C TYR A 457 12.18 32.38 11.49
N GLY A 458 13.34 32.99 11.80
CA GLY A 458 13.44 34.40 12.15
C GLY A 458 12.56 34.78 13.34
N ALA A 459 12.44 33.89 14.33
CA ALA A 459 11.39 33.98 15.33
C ALA A 459 11.56 35.18 16.28
N SER A 460 10.73 36.21 16.11
CA SER A 460 10.51 37.25 17.12
C SER A 460 9.62 36.73 18.27
N SER A 461 9.68 37.36 19.44
CA SER A 461 8.98 36.93 20.67
C SER A 461 7.47 36.71 20.48
N ALA A 462 6.84 37.38 19.52
CA ALA A 462 5.41 37.30 19.23
C ALA A 462 4.95 35.99 18.53
N HIS A 463 5.86 35.19 17.95
CA HIS A 463 5.51 34.00 17.16
C HIS A 463 6.19 32.69 17.59
N LEU A 464 6.90 32.70 18.72
CA LEU A 464 7.67 31.56 19.26
C LEU A 464 6.88 30.23 19.31
N SER A 465 5.64 30.25 19.78
CA SER A 465 4.79 29.05 19.87
C SER A 465 4.52 28.43 18.49
N ARG A 466 4.21 29.26 17.49
CA ARG A 466 3.95 28.82 16.11
C ARG A 466 5.22 28.25 15.47
N SER A 467 6.36 28.92 15.64
CA SER A 467 7.65 28.47 15.11
C SER A 467 8.12 27.16 15.76
N ARG A 468 7.90 26.97 17.07
CA ARG A 468 8.16 25.68 17.75
C ARG A 468 7.34 24.54 17.17
N LYS A 469 6.04 24.76 16.94
CA LYS A 469 5.16 23.77 16.32
C LYS A 469 5.61 23.43 14.89
N ALA A 470 6.02 24.44 14.12
CA ALA A 470 6.54 24.25 12.77
C ALA A 470 7.87 23.47 12.75
N LEU A 471 8.81 23.78 13.65
CA LEU A 471 10.06 23.05 13.80
C LEU A 471 9.82 21.58 14.13
N TRP A 472 8.95 21.29 15.11
CA TRP A 472 8.59 19.92 15.45
C TRP A 472 7.97 19.17 14.26
N ALA A 473 7.06 19.81 13.53
CA ALA A 473 6.43 19.20 12.36
C ALA A 473 7.44 18.93 11.23
N ASN A 474 8.40 19.84 10.99
CA ASN A 474 9.44 19.65 9.98
C ASN A 474 10.49 18.61 10.40
N ALA A 475 10.84 18.55 11.68
CA ALA A 475 11.67 17.49 12.24
C ALA A 475 11.01 16.11 12.07
N GLU A 476 9.70 16.02 12.30
CA GLU A 476 8.96 14.77 12.10
C GLU A 476 8.89 14.36 10.62
N LYS A 477 8.69 15.33 9.71
CA LYS A 477 8.78 15.07 8.25
C LYS A 477 10.17 14.58 7.85
N LEU A 478 11.24 15.15 8.44
CA LEU A 478 12.60 14.71 8.18
C LEU A 478 12.83 13.26 8.64
N ARG A 479 12.37 12.89 9.85
CA ARG A 479 12.39 11.50 10.33
C ARG A 479 11.65 10.55 9.40
N GLN A 480 10.47 10.95 8.94
CA GLN A 480 9.66 10.15 8.03
C GLN A 480 10.35 9.94 6.67
N ALA A 481 11.00 10.97 6.14
CA ALA A 481 11.71 10.90 4.86
C ALA A 481 12.97 10.01 4.94
N LEU A 482 13.79 10.21 5.97
CA LEU A 482 14.97 9.38 6.24
C LEU A 482 14.56 7.93 6.55
N GLY A 483 13.47 7.77 7.29
CA GLY A 483 12.72 6.54 7.42
C GLY A 483 12.80 5.91 8.82
N TRP A 484 13.66 6.36 9.74
CA TRP A 484 13.71 5.81 11.10
C TRP A 484 13.53 6.89 12.17
N LYS A 485 12.91 6.51 13.29
CA LYS A 485 12.54 7.44 14.37
C LYS A 485 13.76 8.16 14.97
N ASN A 486 14.87 7.45 15.11
CA ASN A 486 16.08 7.95 15.77
C ASN A 486 17.00 8.76 14.85
N SER A 487 16.63 8.96 13.57
CA SER A 487 17.40 9.73 12.60
C SER A 487 17.67 11.16 13.05
N LEU A 488 16.73 11.71 13.83
CA LEU A 488 16.81 13.01 14.47
C LEU A 488 16.24 12.91 15.89
N ARG A 489 17.12 12.96 16.88
CA ARG A 489 16.77 12.85 18.31
C ARG A 489 16.59 14.25 18.90
N ILE A 490 15.80 14.33 19.97
CA ILE A 490 15.69 15.55 20.77
C ILE A 490 15.92 15.19 22.24
N SER A 491 16.89 15.84 22.88
CA SER A 491 17.21 15.66 24.30
C SER A 491 17.61 17.02 24.89
N HIS A 492 17.03 17.39 26.03
CA HIS A 492 17.33 18.65 26.73
C HIS A 492 17.24 19.90 25.82
N GLY A 493 16.28 19.93 24.89
CA GLY A 493 16.11 21.06 23.96
C GLY A 493 17.16 21.15 22.85
N ILE A 494 17.94 20.09 22.63
CA ILE A 494 18.91 19.99 21.53
C ILE A 494 18.44 18.94 20.54
N TYR A 495 18.35 19.32 19.27
CA TYR A 495 18.16 18.39 18.16
C TYR A 495 19.52 17.83 17.73
N GLN A 496 19.61 16.52 17.58
CA GLN A 496 20.85 15.83 17.22
C GLN A 496 20.58 14.75 16.17
N LEU A 497 21.37 14.72 15.10
CA LEU A 497 21.33 13.65 14.11
C LEU A 497 21.84 12.34 14.71
N ASP A 498 21.33 11.21 14.23
CA ASP A 498 21.67 9.89 14.78
C ASP A 498 23.20 9.64 14.79
N PRO A 499 23.85 9.52 15.96
CA PRO A 499 25.29 9.28 16.02
C PRO A 499 25.69 7.86 15.58
N ALA A 500 24.73 6.93 15.52
CA ALA A 500 24.97 5.57 15.03
C ALA A 500 24.94 5.49 13.48
N ALA A 501 24.40 6.52 12.82
CA ALA A 501 24.38 6.62 11.37
C ALA A 501 25.68 7.25 10.85
N GLU A 502 26.11 6.80 9.68
CA GLU A 502 27.17 7.41 8.91
C GLU A 502 26.58 8.58 8.12
N TRP A 503 27.15 9.77 8.31
CA TRP A 503 26.70 10.99 7.64
C TRP A 503 27.80 11.46 6.69
N ILE A 504 27.57 11.29 5.39
CA ILE A 504 28.46 11.74 4.32
C ILE A 504 27.87 13.06 3.81
N TYR A 505 28.54 14.16 4.11
CA TYR A 505 28.10 15.50 3.75
C TYR A 505 29.09 16.13 2.78
N ARG A 506 28.60 16.65 1.65
CA ARG A 506 29.41 17.42 0.70
C ARG A 506 29.50 18.86 1.19
N ASP A 507 30.67 19.24 1.69
CA ASP A 507 30.99 20.56 2.26
C ASP A 507 31.61 21.55 1.27
N GLN A 508 31.96 21.08 0.06
CA GLN A 508 32.53 21.86 -1.03
C GLN A 508 31.85 21.55 -2.37
N PRO A 509 31.69 22.55 -3.27
CA PRO A 509 31.14 22.34 -4.60
C PRO A 509 32.17 21.62 -5.51
N SER A 510 31.66 20.87 -6.49
CA SER A 510 32.47 20.18 -7.50
C SER A 510 32.85 21.08 -8.69
N SER A 511 32.12 22.18 -8.92
CA SER A 511 32.47 23.22 -9.89
C SER A 511 32.16 24.61 -9.32
N CYS A 512 32.78 25.65 -9.86
CA CYS A 512 32.55 27.03 -9.40
C CYS A 512 31.11 27.54 -9.61
N ASP A 513 30.34 26.87 -10.47
CA ASP A 513 28.97 27.28 -10.83
C ASP A 513 27.88 26.62 -9.96
N GLU A 514 28.26 25.70 -9.07
CA GLU A 514 27.31 25.01 -8.19
C GLU A 514 26.89 25.91 -7.00
N GLU A 515 25.65 26.40 -7.02
CA GLU A 515 25.10 27.20 -5.93
C GLU A 515 24.66 26.33 -4.74
N PHE A 516 24.96 26.79 -3.52
CA PHE A 516 24.57 26.11 -2.27
C PHE A 516 23.08 26.29 -1.95
N MET A 517 22.35 25.19 -1.74
CA MET A 517 20.95 25.16 -1.29
C MET A 517 20.00 26.00 -2.17
N VAL A 518 19.98 25.75 -3.48
CA VAL A 518 19.18 26.51 -4.46
C VAL A 518 17.71 26.60 -4.05
N GLY A 519 17.14 27.80 -4.16
CA GLY A 519 15.73 28.08 -3.82
C GLY A 519 15.44 28.28 -2.32
N HIS A 520 16.47 28.24 -1.46
CA HIS A 520 16.36 28.69 -0.06
C HIS A 520 16.94 30.09 0.13
N TYR A 521 16.30 30.87 1.00
CA TYR A 521 16.58 32.30 1.21
C TYR A 521 16.81 32.69 2.69
N SER A 522 17.00 31.74 3.59
CA SER A 522 17.30 32.04 5.00
C SER A 522 18.66 32.73 5.14
N ASN A 523 18.81 33.63 6.12
CA ASN A 523 20.01 34.47 6.29
C ASN A 523 21.31 33.65 6.36
N TRP A 524 21.35 32.58 7.16
CA TRP A 524 22.53 31.72 7.30
C TRP A 524 22.99 31.10 5.97
N ILE A 525 22.07 30.85 5.02
CA ILE A 525 22.38 30.30 3.69
C ILE A 525 23.03 31.38 2.84
N GLN A 526 22.51 32.61 2.89
CA GLN A 526 23.08 33.74 2.16
C GLN A 526 24.48 34.07 2.68
N GLU A 527 24.66 34.05 4.00
CA GLU A 527 25.97 34.16 4.64
C GLU A 527 26.92 33.05 4.18
N ARG A 528 26.45 31.78 4.15
CA ARG A 528 27.25 30.64 3.67
C ARG A 528 27.64 30.74 2.19
N ARG A 529 26.81 31.37 1.34
CA ARG A 529 27.10 31.66 -0.07
C ARG A 529 28.12 32.79 -0.27
N GLY A 530 28.47 33.54 0.78
CA GLY A 530 29.34 34.71 0.67
C GLY A 530 28.63 35.96 0.12
N LEU A 531 27.29 35.95 0.05
CA LEU A 531 26.50 37.14 -0.25
C LEU A 531 26.36 37.94 1.04
N ALA A 532 27.20 38.96 1.22
CA ALA A 532 27.07 39.89 2.33
C ALA A 532 25.66 40.52 2.33
N LEU A 533 25.02 40.47 3.50
CA LEU A 533 23.70 41.05 3.80
C LEU A 533 23.59 42.48 3.26
N TRP A 534 22.87 42.69 2.15
CA TRP A 534 22.30 44.00 1.86
C TRP A 534 21.05 44.15 2.71
N VAL A 535 21.25 44.60 3.95
CA VAL A 535 20.22 45.28 4.74
C VAL A 535 19.99 46.64 4.11
N VAL A 536 18.80 46.85 3.54
CA VAL A 536 17.96 48.03 3.82
C VAL A 536 16.51 47.58 3.85
#